data_AF-A0A498NLY2-F1
#
_entry.id   AF-A0A498NLY2-F1
#
_cell.length_a   1.000
_cell.length_b   1.000
_cell.length_c   1.000
_cell.angle_alpha   90.00
_cell.angle_beta   90.00
_cell.angle_gamma   90.00
#
_symmetry.space_group_name_H-M   'P 1'
#
loop_
_entity.id
_entity.type
_entity.pdbx_description
1 polymer ?
#
loop_
_entity_poly.entity_id
_entity_poly.type
_entity_poly.pdbx_seq_one_letter_code
_entity_poly.pdbx_strand_id
1 'polypeptide(L)'
;MASFQQGEDIENYLRRFECLARTWKWPEEEWSYRLVPLLTGQALEAYLAMDEERAEVYTDLKEALLEKFNISPETYRQCFRSTTVPAGESPTETYNRLKNLYKRWA
;
A
#
# COMPACT_ATOMS: atom_id res chain seq x y z
N MET A 1 6.12 14.22 -0.15
CA MET A 1 5.80 13.17 0.84
C MET A 1 7.09 12.83 1.58
N ALA A 2 7.04 12.48 2.87
CA ALA A 2 8.24 12.03 3.57
C ALA A 2 8.62 10.61 3.12
N SER A 3 9.91 10.30 3.13
CA SER A 3 10.40 8.94 2.91
C SER A 3 9.91 8.00 4.01
N PHE A 4 9.61 6.76 3.65
CA PHE A 4 9.28 5.69 4.59
C PHE A 4 10.39 5.53 5.64
N GLN A 5 10.05 5.47 6.93
CA GLN A 5 11.01 5.26 8.01
C GLN A 5 10.96 3.83 8.56
N GLN A 6 12.12 3.32 8.99
CA GLN A 6 12.22 1.99 9.61
C GLN A 6 11.38 1.98 10.91
N GLY A 7 10.40 1.06 10.98
CA GLY A 7 9.46 0.94 12.10
C GLY A 7 8.09 1.60 11.85
N GLU A 8 7.89 2.30 10.72
CA GLU A 8 6.55 2.69 10.30
C GLU A 8 5.76 1.49 9.74
N ASP A 9 4.44 1.55 9.92
CA ASP A 9 3.52 0.59 9.32
C ASP A 9 3.43 0.85 7.80
N ILE A 10 3.97 -0.10 7.02
CA ILE A 10 4.03 0.02 5.56
C ILE A 10 2.63 0.11 4.93
N GLU A 11 1.61 -0.52 5.51
CA GLU A 11 0.24 -0.46 4.99
C GLU A 11 -0.33 0.96 5.12
N ASN A 12 -0.16 1.60 6.27
CA ASN A 12 -0.58 2.97 6.51
C ASN A 12 0.22 3.96 5.64
N TYR A 13 1.52 3.71 5.46
CA TYR A 13 2.35 4.49 4.56
C TYR A 13 1.82 4.43 3.12
N LEU A 14 1.57 3.22 2.60
CA LEU A 14 1.00 3.00 1.28
C LEU A 14 -0.38 3.65 1.13
N ARG A 15 -1.27 3.52 2.11
CA ARG A 15 -2.59 4.18 2.07
C ARG A 15 -2.47 5.70 1.95
N ARG A 16 -1.52 6.32 2.66
CA ARG A 16 -1.29 7.77 2.58
C ARG A 16 -0.76 8.15 1.19
N PHE A 17 0.15 7.35 0.64
CA PHE A 17 0.64 7.53 -0.72
C PHE A 17 -0.52 7.47 -1.74
N GLU A 18 -1.34 6.43 -1.69
CA GLU A 18 -2.48 6.26 -2.61
C GLU A 18 -3.52 7.37 -2.46
N CYS A 19 -3.77 7.84 -1.24
CA CYS A 19 -4.67 8.97 -0.99
C CYS A 19 -4.17 10.25 -1.65
N LEU A 20 -2.87 10.54 -1.53
CA LEU A 20 -2.23 11.67 -2.19
C LEU A 20 -2.27 11.50 -3.72
N ALA A 21 -1.91 10.33 -4.22
CA ALA A 21 -1.90 10.04 -5.64
C ALA A 21 -3.30 10.22 -6.28
N ARG A 22 -4.36 9.74 -5.63
CA ARG A 22 -5.75 9.94 -6.07
C ARG A 22 -6.18 11.41 -5.97
N THR A 23 -5.84 12.08 -4.87
CA THR A 23 -6.18 13.50 -4.68
C THR A 23 -5.54 14.37 -5.76
N TRP A 24 -4.32 14.05 -6.16
CA TRP A 24 -3.55 14.75 -7.17
C TRP A 24 -3.75 14.19 -8.58
N LYS A 25 -4.62 13.18 -8.72
CA LYS A 25 -4.96 12.50 -9.98
C LYS A 25 -3.74 12.00 -10.76
N TRP A 26 -2.78 11.41 -10.06
CA TRP A 26 -1.64 10.77 -10.71
C TRP A 26 -2.11 9.53 -11.48
N PRO A 27 -1.65 9.33 -12.73
CA PRO A 27 -1.85 8.07 -13.46
C PRO A 27 -1.24 6.90 -12.69
N GLU A 28 -1.88 5.74 -12.66
CA GLU A 28 -1.40 4.58 -11.88
C GLU A 28 -0.06 4.02 -12.36
N GLU A 29 0.24 4.12 -13.66
CA GLU A 29 1.57 3.84 -14.23
C GLU A 29 2.68 4.69 -13.57
N GLU A 30 2.29 5.84 -13.00
CA GLU A 30 3.22 6.75 -12.37
C GLU A 30 3.49 6.46 -10.89
N TRP A 31 2.71 5.58 -10.29
CA TRP A 31 2.74 5.38 -8.84
C TRP A 31 4.01 4.65 -8.41
N SER A 32 4.46 3.67 -9.19
CA SER A 32 5.65 2.87 -8.87
C SER A 32 6.89 3.75 -8.80
N TYR A 33 7.21 4.47 -9.87
CA TYR A 33 8.42 5.28 -9.92
C TYR A 33 8.36 6.49 -8.97
N ARG A 34 7.17 6.94 -8.55
CA ARG A 34 7.01 7.96 -7.50
C ARG A 34 7.18 7.39 -6.10
N LEU A 35 6.82 6.12 -5.90
CA LEU A 35 6.94 5.43 -4.61
C LEU A 35 8.38 5.01 -4.33
N VAL A 36 9.08 4.44 -5.32
CA VAL A 36 10.47 3.94 -5.20
C VAL A 36 11.43 4.90 -4.49
N PRO A 37 11.55 6.19 -4.89
CA PRO A 37 12.47 7.13 -4.24
C PRO A 37 12.07 7.48 -2.79
N LEU A 38 10.86 7.12 -2.37
CA LEU A 38 10.39 7.31 -1.01
C LEU A 38 10.63 6.07 -0.14
N LEU A 39 10.98 4.92 -0.72
CA LEU A 39 11.28 3.70 0.02
C LEU A 39 12.69 3.77 0.60
N THR A 40 12.86 3.29 1.83
CA THR A 40 14.18 3.18 2.48
C THR A 40 14.30 1.87 3.25
N GLY A 41 15.54 1.45 3.54
CA GLY A 41 15.82 0.25 4.34
C GLY A 41 15.14 -1.00 3.76
N GLN A 42 14.41 -1.73 4.60
CA GLN A 42 13.75 -2.98 4.25
C GLN A 42 12.75 -2.85 3.09
N ALA A 43 12.11 -1.68 2.93
CA ALA A 43 11.20 -1.43 1.83
C ALA A 43 11.94 -1.29 0.50
N LEU A 44 13.10 -0.62 0.51
CA LEU A 44 13.96 -0.53 -0.67
C LEU A 44 14.59 -1.89 -1.00
N GLU A 45 14.96 -2.69 0.01
CA GLU A 45 15.42 -4.07 -0.19
C GLU A 45 14.34 -4.97 -0.81
N ALA A 46 13.05 -4.71 -0.54
CA ALA A 46 11.95 -5.41 -1.21
C ALA A 46 11.94 -5.08 -2.71
N TYR A 47 11.99 -3.79 -3.05
CA TYR A 47 12.05 -3.31 -4.44
C TYR A 47 13.25 -3.89 -5.20
N LEU A 48 14.45 -3.88 -4.60
CA LEU A 48 15.66 -4.41 -5.22
C LEU A 48 15.66 -5.93 -5.39
N ALA A 49 14.81 -6.65 -4.64
CA ALA A 49 14.64 -8.09 -4.78
C ALA A 49 13.59 -8.47 -5.84
N MET A 50 12.89 -7.50 -6.43
CA MET A 50 11.91 -7.72 -7.49
C MET A 50 12.57 -7.74 -8.87
N ASP A 51 11.90 -8.40 -9.81
CA ASP A 51 12.17 -8.25 -11.24
C ASP A 51 11.83 -6.84 -11.70
N GLU A 52 12.66 -6.27 -12.60
CA GLU A 52 12.51 -4.89 -13.08
C GLU A 52 11.12 -4.65 -13.69
N GLU A 53 10.65 -5.58 -14.52
CA GLU A 53 9.33 -5.53 -15.17
C GLU A 53 8.16 -5.51 -14.16
N ARG A 54 8.33 -6.18 -13.01
CA ARG A 54 7.33 -6.18 -11.94
C ARG A 54 7.40 -4.92 -11.08
N ALA A 55 8.61 -4.38 -10.92
CA ALA A 55 8.83 -3.19 -10.13
C ALA A 55 8.25 -1.91 -10.77
N GLU A 56 8.01 -1.94 -12.08
CA GLU A 56 7.29 -0.90 -12.83
C GLU A 56 5.77 -0.90 -12.55
N VAL A 57 5.21 -2.02 -12.10
CA VAL A 57 3.78 -2.15 -11.81
C VAL A 57 3.52 -1.90 -10.33
N TYR A 58 2.71 -0.88 -10.01
CA TYR A 58 2.50 -0.46 -8.63
C TYR A 58 1.87 -1.56 -7.78
N THR A 59 0.97 -2.34 -8.37
CA THR A 59 0.29 -3.45 -7.70
C THR A 59 1.31 -4.50 -7.23
N ASP A 60 2.18 -4.96 -8.13
CA ASP A 60 3.23 -5.92 -7.83
C ASP A 60 4.23 -5.36 -6.81
N LEU A 61 4.63 -4.09 -6.95
CA LEU A 61 5.51 -3.41 -5.99
C LEU A 61 4.88 -3.36 -4.60
N LYS A 62 3.59 -3.02 -4.52
CA LYS A 62 2.83 -2.99 -3.28
C LYS A 62 2.77 -4.37 -2.63
N GLU A 63 2.52 -5.41 -3.41
CA GLU A 63 2.46 -6.79 -2.91
C GLU A 63 3.82 -7.24 -2.36
N ALA A 64 4.91 -7.00 -3.10
CA ALA A 64 6.26 -7.34 -2.65
C ALA A 64 6.66 -6.60 -1.37
N LEU A 65 6.28 -5.32 -1.24
CA LEU A 65 6.48 -4.56 -0.01
C LEU A 65 5.74 -5.20 1.16
N LEU A 66 4.43 -5.46 1.01
CA LEU A 66 3.64 -6.07 2.08
C LEU A 66 4.17 -7.45 2.48
N GLU A 67 4.60 -8.27 1.51
CA GLU A 67 5.23 -9.56 1.75
C GLU A 67 6.54 -9.43 2.56
N LYS A 68 7.40 -8.47 2.19
CA LYS A 68 8.66 -8.21 2.91
C LYS A 68 8.44 -7.82 4.38
N PHE A 69 7.37 -7.09 4.66
CA PHE A 69 6.98 -6.72 6.02
C PHE A 69 6.13 -7.77 6.73
N ASN A 70 6.02 -8.98 6.16
CA ASN A 70 5.30 -10.13 6.71
C ASN A 70 3.81 -9.82 6.96
N ILE A 71 3.23 -8.89 6.20
CA ILE A 71 1.81 -8.59 6.21
C ILE A 71 1.13 -9.62 5.32
N SER A 72 0.36 -10.53 5.94
CA SER A 72 -0.18 -11.71 5.28
C SER A 72 -0.98 -11.37 3.99
N PRO A 73 -0.78 -12.13 2.90
CA PRO A 73 -1.48 -11.93 1.63
C PRO A 73 -3.01 -12.14 1.74
N GLU A 74 -3.49 -12.82 2.78
CA GLU A 74 -4.92 -13.02 3.06
C GLU A 74 -5.64 -11.71 3.40
N THR A 75 -4.98 -10.78 4.11
CA THR A 75 -5.52 -9.45 4.42
C THR A 75 -5.65 -8.60 3.16
N TYR A 76 -4.68 -8.71 2.25
CA TYR A 76 -4.68 -8.00 0.97
C TYR A 76 -5.76 -8.52 0.02
N ARG A 77 -5.91 -9.85 -0.14
CA ARG A 77 -6.96 -10.44 -0.99
C ARG A 77 -8.37 -10.04 -0.54
N GLN A 78 -8.59 -9.87 0.76
CA GLN A 78 -9.88 -9.43 1.30
C GLN A 78 -10.13 -7.93 1.13
N CYS A 79 -9.11 -7.08 1.28
CA CYS A 79 -9.19 -5.63 1.05
C CYS A 79 -9.31 -5.28 -0.46
N PHE A 80 -8.57 -5.97 -1.32
CA PHE A 80 -8.59 -5.74 -2.76
C PHE A 80 -9.92 -6.17 -3.38
N ARG A 81 -10.48 -7.32 -2.94
CA ARG A 81 -11.86 -7.71 -3.32
C ARG A 81 -12.94 -6.78 -2.77
N SER A 82 -12.67 -6.06 -1.69
CA SER A 82 -13.59 -5.04 -1.15
C SER A 82 -13.42 -3.68 -1.82
N THR A 83 -12.43 -3.50 -2.70
CA THR A 83 -12.23 -2.27 -3.49
C THR A 83 -12.99 -2.37 -4.81
N THR A 84 -14.28 -2.68 -4.74
CA THR A 84 -15.24 -2.11 -5.68
C THR A 84 -15.94 -1.02 -4.89
N VAL A 85 -15.45 0.21 -4.99
CA VAL A 85 -16.05 1.38 -4.33
C VAL A 85 -17.47 1.51 -4.85
N PRO A 86 -18.53 1.22 -4.06
CA PRO A 86 -19.86 1.63 -4.44
C PRO A 86 -19.90 3.15 -4.30
N ALA A 87 -20.41 3.84 -5.32
CA ALA A 87 -20.51 5.29 -5.34
C ALA A 87 -21.30 5.79 -4.12
N GLY A 88 -20.60 6.31 -3.10
CA GLY A 88 -21.23 7.01 -1.97
C GLY A 88 -20.66 6.82 -0.57
N GLU A 89 -19.74 5.88 -0.30
CA GLU A 89 -19.21 5.67 1.07
C GLU A 89 -17.85 6.35 1.29
N SER A 90 -17.68 7.00 2.45
CA SER A 90 -16.45 7.73 2.79
C SER A 90 -15.31 6.76 3.18
N PRO A 91 -14.08 6.95 2.67
CA PRO A 91 -12.94 6.06 2.90
C PRO A 91 -12.59 5.83 4.39
N THR A 92 -12.99 6.76 5.26
CA THR A 92 -12.83 6.73 6.71
C THR A 92 -13.73 5.70 7.41
N GLU A 93 -14.91 5.39 6.89
CA GLU A 93 -15.81 4.39 7.48
C GLU A 93 -15.31 2.97 7.22
N THR A 94 -14.84 2.70 5.99
CA THR A 94 -14.20 1.44 5.65
C THR A 94 -12.93 1.22 6.47
N TYR A 95 -12.12 2.27 6.64
CA TYR A 95 -10.93 2.24 7.50
C TYR A 95 -11.26 1.95 8.96
N ASN A 96 -12.29 2.59 9.51
CA ASN A 96 -12.71 2.35 10.89
C ASN A 96 -13.25 0.92 11.08
N ARG A 97 -13.95 0.34 10.10
CA ARG A 97 -14.40 -1.06 10.14
C ARG A 97 -13.22 -2.04 10.17
N LEU A 98 -12.23 -1.83 9.30
CA LEU A 98 -11.02 -2.65 9.24
C LEU A 98 -10.18 -2.53 10.51
N LYS A 99 -10.02 -1.31 11.03
CA LYS A 99 -9.36 -1.06 12.32
C LYS A 99 -10.06 -1.74 13.49
N ASN A 100 -11.39 -1.82 13.46
CA ASN A 100 -12.17 -2.49 14.50
C ASN A 100 -12.07 -4.02 14.41
N LEU A 101 -11.91 -4.57 13.21
CA LEU A 101 -11.60 -5.99 13.02
C LEU A 101 -10.21 -6.33 13.58
N TYR A 102 -9.21 -5.48 13.32
CA TYR A 102 -7.85 -5.64 13.86
C TYR A 102 -7.82 -5.66 15.40
N LYS A 103 -8.59 -4.79 16.06
CA LYS A 103 -8.68 -4.77 17.53
C LYS A 103 -9.33 -5.99 18.16
N ARG A 104 -10.14 -6.75 17.40
CA ARG A 104 -10.92 -7.88 17.90
C ARG A 104 -10.16 -9.22 17.84
N TRP A 105 -8.98 -9.22 17.23
CA TRP A 105 -8.08 -10.38 17.11
C TRP A 105 -6.78 -10.23 17.92
N ALA A 106 -6.74 -9.29 18.87
CA ALA A 106 -5.69 -9.17 19.88
C ALA A 106 -6.09 -9.91 21.17
#